data_AF-A0A7S1LQ93-F1
#
_entry.id   AF-A0A7S1LQ93-F1
#
_cell.length_a   1.000
_cell.length_b   1.000
_cell.length_c   1.000
_cell.angle_alpha   90.00
_cell.angle_beta   90.00
_cell.angle_gamma   90.00
#
_symmetry.space_group_name_H-M   'P 1'
#
loop_
_entity.id
_entity.type
_entity.pdbx_description
1 polymer ?
#
loop_
_entity_poly.entity_id
_entity_poly.type
_entity_poly.pdbx_seq_one_letter_code
_entity_poly.pdbx_strand_id
1 'polypeptide(L)'
;MRNTGRPWAPSLPAGIPGRRFSAMSFVAELGARTRRAVDAKGPEIEELREQWLREADQFFNDFKLECCRRADARCDNACVDLCSWDGADATWASPVQFGVNDKESLGPKYSFIGTELAKRIDPMGFATVRIEMRPVGEANGWKKYVAVVRWAVPDSAAPAKPGPKHGNLVVQCGVCMEKLPSSVLSPCGHLVCQTCAEKHQRCPFCRERVDSAQVVFKP
;
A
#
# COMPACT_ATOMS: atom_id res chain seq x y z
N MET A 1 -48.13 7.20 92.20
CA MET A 1 -47.44 8.51 92.11
C MET A 1 -46.76 8.60 90.76
N ARG A 2 -46.96 9.72 90.06
CA ARG A 2 -46.55 9.96 88.67
C ARG A 2 -45.02 10.08 88.59
N ASN A 3 -44.40 9.43 87.61
CA ASN A 3 -43.13 9.91 87.06
C ASN A 3 -43.12 9.69 85.54
N THR A 4 -43.41 10.77 84.81
CA THR A 4 -43.35 10.87 83.36
C THR A 4 -41.91 11.14 82.93
N GLY A 5 -41.12 10.08 82.77
CA GLY A 5 -39.80 10.15 82.14
C GLY A 5 -39.94 10.35 80.63
N ARG A 6 -39.59 11.55 80.14
CA ARG A 6 -39.44 11.79 78.70
C ARG A 6 -38.21 11.02 78.18
N PRO A 7 -38.29 10.30 77.06
CA PRO A 7 -37.13 9.68 76.44
C PRO A 7 -36.22 10.74 75.80
N TRP A 8 -34.93 10.63 76.07
CA TRP A 8 -33.83 11.39 75.48
C TRP A 8 -33.76 11.10 73.97
N ALA A 9 -33.99 12.11 73.12
CA ALA A 9 -33.75 12.01 71.69
C ALA A 9 -32.26 12.32 71.41
N PRO A 10 -31.50 11.43 70.74
CA PRO A 10 -30.13 11.73 70.37
C PRO A 10 -30.09 12.85 69.30
N SER A 11 -29.29 13.87 69.58
CA SER A 11 -29.00 14.99 68.69
C SER A 11 -28.40 14.45 67.38
N LEU A 12 -29.10 14.64 66.26
CA LEU A 12 -28.54 14.38 64.93
C LEU A 12 -27.32 15.30 64.71
N PRO A 13 -26.18 14.80 64.22
CA PRO A 13 -25.02 15.63 63.92
C PRO A 13 -25.36 16.69 62.87
N ALA A 14 -24.90 17.92 63.12
CA ALA A 14 -25.07 19.07 62.24
C ALA A 14 -24.63 18.76 60.81
N GLY A 15 -25.48 19.17 59.86
CA GLY A 15 -25.41 18.81 58.45
C GLY A 15 -24.05 19.04 57.82
N ILE A 16 -23.59 18.04 57.07
CA ILE A 16 -22.49 18.14 56.14
C ILE A 16 -22.84 19.26 55.14
N PRO A 17 -22.02 20.33 55.00
CA PRO A 17 -22.29 21.40 54.06
C PRO A 17 -22.45 20.80 52.65
N GLY A 18 -23.65 20.99 52.09
CA GLY A 18 -24.06 20.40 50.83
C GLY A 18 -23.02 20.66 49.75
N ARG A 19 -22.28 19.62 49.36
CA ARG A 19 -21.39 19.64 48.19
C ARG A 19 -22.27 20.01 47.00
N ARG A 20 -22.19 21.26 46.55
CA ARG A 20 -22.79 21.69 45.28
C ARG A 20 -22.07 20.89 44.20
N PHE A 21 -22.70 19.82 43.73
CA PHE A 21 -22.29 19.16 42.50
C PHE A 21 -22.48 20.20 41.41
N SER A 22 -21.40 20.87 41.01
CA SER A 22 -21.40 21.75 39.85
C SER A 22 -21.76 20.87 38.67
N ALA A 23 -22.98 21.00 38.16
CA ALA A 23 -23.44 20.26 37.00
C ALA A 23 -22.43 20.53 35.87
N MET A 24 -21.92 19.46 35.26
CA MET A 24 -21.03 19.60 34.11
C MET A 24 -21.74 20.38 33.00
N SER A 25 -20.98 21.20 32.25
CA SER A 25 -21.53 21.83 31.05
C SER A 25 -21.88 20.75 30.02
N PHE A 26 -22.85 21.03 29.15
CA PHE A 26 -23.24 20.11 28.08
C PHE A 26 -22.05 19.69 27.20
N VAL A 27 -21.13 20.62 26.89
CA VAL A 27 -19.91 20.32 26.13
C VAL A 27 -18.98 19.36 26.88
N ALA A 28 -18.81 19.54 28.20
CA ALA A 28 -18.01 18.63 29.02
C ALA A 28 -18.65 17.23 29.08
N GLU A 29 -19.98 17.17 29.14
CA GLU A 29 -20.71 15.90 29.08
C GLU A 29 -20.50 15.17 27.75
N LEU A 30 -20.61 15.89 26.62
CA LEU A 30 -20.33 15.33 25.29
C LEU A 30 -18.88 14.80 25.21
N GLY A 31 -17.90 15.57 25.66
CA GLY A 31 -16.50 15.13 25.69
C GLY A 31 -16.28 13.86 26.52
N ALA A 32 -16.92 13.75 27.67
CA ALA A 32 -16.85 12.56 28.52
C ALA A 32 -17.56 11.35 27.86
N ARG A 33 -18.67 11.56 27.15
CA ARG A 33 -19.36 10.50 26.38
C ARG A 33 -18.48 9.99 25.24
N THR A 34 -17.88 10.89 24.46
CA THR A 34 -16.96 10.52 23.35
C THR A 34 -15.79 9.71 23.86
N ARG A 35 -15.13 10.14 24.95
CA ARG A 35 -13.98 9.41 25.51
C ARG A 35 -14.36 8.01 25.97
N ARG A 36 -15.47 7.85 26.71
CA ARG A 36 -15.98 6.53 27.10
C ARG A 36 -16.29 5.64 25.90
N ALA A 37 -16.86 6.19 24.83
CA ALA A 37 -17.16 5.43 23.62
C ALA A 37 -15.88 4.97 22.89
N VAL A 38 -14.83 5.80 22.86
CA VAL A 38 -13.52 5.43 22.32
C VAL A 38 -12.87 4.34 23.17
N ASP A 39 -12.82 4.54 24.49
CA ASP A 39 -12.18 3.59 25.41
C ASP A 39 -12.89 2.22 25.39
N ALA A 40 -14.22 2.21 25.27
CA ALA A 40 -15.00 0.97 25.19
C ALA A 40 -14.72 0.13 23.94
N LYS A 41 -14.30 0.76 22.82
CA LYS A 41 -13.93 0.04 21.60
C LYS A 41 -12.50 -0.49 21.61
N GLY A 42 -11.64 0.01 22.49
CA GLY A 42 -10.21 -0.33 22.52
C GLY A 42 -9.92 -1.84 22.50
N PRO A 43 -10.54 -2.66 23.38
CA PRO A 43 -10.30 -4.10 23.42
C PRO A 43 -10.69 -4.84 22.12
N GLU A 44 -11.83 -4.49 21.52
CA GLU A 44 -12.30 -5.09 20.25
C GLU A 44 -11.33 -4.79 19.10
N ILE A 45 -10.80 -3.56 19.07
CA ILE A 45 -9.83 -3.13 18.05
C ILE A 45 -8.49 -3.85 18.21
N GLU A 46 -8.00 -4.02 19.44
CA GLU A 46 -6.74 -4.73 19.66
C GLU A 46 -6.87 -6.23 19.33
N GLU A 47 -7.98 -6.87 19.70
CA GLU A 47 -8.26 -8.26 19.32
C GLU A 47 -8.30 -8.43 17.80
N LEU A 48 -8.97 -7.52 17.08
CA LEU A 48 -9.02 -7.50 15.63
C LEU A 48 -7.61 -7.31 15.01
N ARG A 49 -6.81 -6.41 15.58
CA ARG A 49 -5.43 -6.18 15.15
C ARG A 49 -4.58 -7.43 15.32
N GLU A 50 -4.66 -8.09 16.47
CA GLU A 50 -3.95 -9.35 16.73
C GLU A 50 -4.39 -10.44 15.75
N GLN A 51 -5.68 -10.53 15.43
CA GLN A 51 -6.18 -11.45 14.42
C GLN A 51 -5.52 -11.19 13.05
N TRP A 52 -5.48 -9.94 12.60
CA TRP A 52 -4.89 -9.60 11.31
C TRP A 52 -3.38 -9.84 11.27
N LEU A 53 -2.68 -9.66 12.40
CA LEU A 53 -1.27 -10.03 12.53
C LEU A 53 -1.05 -11.54 12.38
N ARG A 54 -1.90 -12.37 13.01
CA ARG A 54 -1.85 -13.84 12.84
C ARG A 54 -2.09 -14.26 11.40
N GLU A 55 -3.03 -13.62 10.71
CA GLU A 55 -3.27 -13.87 9.29
C GLU A 55 -2.05 -13.48 8.44
N ALA A 56 -1.43 -12.33 8.71
CA ALA A 56 -0.19 -11.92 8.03
C ALA A 56 0.97 -12.90 8.30
N ASP A 57 1.07 -13.47 9.50
CA ASP A 57 2.05 -14.53 9.83
C ASP A 57 1.82 -15.78 8.99
N GLN A 58 0.57 -16.22 8.88
CA GLN A 58 0.21 -17.37 8.07
C GLN A 58 0.59 -17.16 6.59
N PHE A 59 0.19 -16.02 6.01
CA PHE A 59 0.54 -15.70 4.62
C PHE A 59 2.05 -15.61 4.39
N PHE A 60 2.81 -15.11 5.37
CA PHE A 60 4.26 -15.04 5.27
C PHE A 60 4.93 -16.43 5.31
N ASN A 61 4.38 -17.35 6.11
CA ASN A 61 4.85 -18.74 6.14
C ASN A 61 4.57 -19.46 4.81
N ASP A 62 3.36 -19.28 4.27
CA ASP A 62 2.98 -19.84 2.97
C ASP A 62 3.87 -19.27 1.84
N PHE A 63 4.17 -17.98 1.90
CA PHE A 63 5.12 -17.33 1.00
C PHE A 63 6.53 -17.95 1.04
N LYS A 64 7.07 -18.21 2.24
CA LYS A 64 8.37 -18.87 2.38
C LYS A 64 8.34 -20.28 1.80
N LEU A 65 7.30 -21.04 2.11
CA LEU A 65 7.14 -22.41 1.62
C LEU A 65 7.11 -22.45 0.08
N GLU A 66 6.36 -21.53 -0.53
CA GLU A 66 6.29 -21.44 -2.00
C GLU A 66 7.63 -21.01 -2.61
N CYS A 67 8.37 -20.08 -1.99
CA CYS A 67 9.71 -19.72 -2.45
C CYS A 67 10.68 -20.93 -2.40
N CYS A 68 10.68 -21.69 -1.30
CA CYS A 68 11.47 -22.91 -1.18
C CYS A 68 11.08 -23.93 -2.25
N ARG A 69 9.78 -24.20 -2.42
CA ARG A 69 9.26 -25.12 -3.44
C ARG A 69 9.71 -24.72 -4.86
N ARG A 70 9.70 -23.42 -5.17
CA ARG A 70 10.16 -22.88 -6.45
C ARG A 70 11.68 -23.04 -6.63
N ALA A 71 12.45 -22.79 -5.58
CA ALA A 71 13.91 -23.00 -5.58
C ALA A 71 14.26 -24.47 -5.80
N ASP A 72 13.58 -25.41 -5.13
CA ASP A 72 13.74 -26.86 -5.33
C ASP A 72 13.42 -27.29 -6.77
N ALA A 73 12.44 -26.62 -7.38
CA ALA A 73 12.11 -26.76 -8.80
C ALA A 73 13.05 -26.00 -9.75
N ARG A 74 14.23 -25.55 -9.27
CA ARG A 74 15.27 -24.83 -10.02
C ARG A 74 14.79 -23.52 -10.65
N CYS A 75 13.80 -22.86 -10.04
CA CYS A 75 13.39 -21.51 -10.42
C CYS A 75 14.13 -20.46 -9.57
N ASP A 76 14.37 -19.27 -10.14
CA ASP A 76 15.00 -18.11 -9.48
C ASP A 76 13.98 -17.03 -9.07
N ASN A 77 12.69 -17.37 -9.19
CA ASN A 77 11.58 -16.45 -8.98
C ASN A 77 10.33 -17.18 -8.47
N ALA A 78 9.50 -16.44 -7.74
CA ALA A 78 8.19 -16.89 -7.30
C ALA A 78 7.15 -15.79 -7.53
N CYS A 79 5.95 -16.22 -7.89
CA CYS A 79 4.76 -15.37 -7.96
C CYS A 79 3.76 -15.98 -6.98
N VAL A 80 3.66 -15.40 -5.79
CA VAL A 80 2.90 -15.95 -4.68
C VAL A 80 1.66 -15.10 -4.46
N ASP A 81 0.50 -15.74 -4.47
CA ASP A 81 -0.73 -15.09 -4.03
C ASP A 81 -0.65 -14.96 -2.50
N LEU A 82 -0.56 -13.72 -2.01
CA LEU A 82 -0.43 -13.42 -0.59
C LEU A 82 -1.79 -13.49 0.10
N CYS A 83 -2.81 -12.87 -0.47
CA CYS A 83 -4.17 -12.92 0.05
C CYS A 83 -5.18 -12.66 -1.07
N SER A 84 -6.31 -13.34 -1.00
CA SER A 84 -7.43 -13.19 -1.94
C SER A 84 -8.68 -12.76 -1.19
N TRP A 85 -9.44 -11.87 -1.79
CA TRP A 85 -10.74 -11.42 -1.29
C TRP A 85 -11.84 -11.76 -2.28
N ASP A 86 -12.92 -12.37 -1.77
CA ASP A 86 -14.07 -12.87 -2.53
C ASP A 86 -15.25 -11.90 -2.56
N GLY A 87 -15.09 -10.68 -2.03
CA GLY A 87 -16.16 -9.68 -2.02
C GLY A 87 -17.05 -9.70 -0.77
N ALA A 88 -17.05 -10.78 0.01
CA ALA A 88 -18.01 -10.95 1.09
C ALA A 88 -17.60 -10.25 2.40
N ASP A 89 -16.29 -10.11 2.63
CA ASP A 89 -15.76 -9.49 3.85
C ASP A 89 -15.67 -7.97 3.71
N ALA A 90 -16.61 -7.25 4.34
CA ALA A 90 -16.64 -5.78 4.37
C ALA A 90 -15.44 -5.16 5.12
N THR A 91 -14.84 -5.89 6.06
CA THR A 91 -13.65 -5.44 6.81
C THR A 91 -12.40 -5.42 5.93
N TRP A 92 -12.44 -6.14 4.81
CA TRP A 92 -11.36 -6.15 3.84
C TRP A 92 -11.16 -4.76 3.24
N ALA A 93 -12.24 -4.13 2.78
CA ALA A 93 -12.21 -2.86 2.08
C ALA A 93 -12.50 -1.65 2.97
N SER A 94 -13.30 -1.82 4.03
CA SER A 94 -13.71 -0.70 4.89
C SER A 94 -12.63 -0.36 5.91
N PRO A 95 -12.25 0.91 6.08
CA PRO A 95 -11.27 1.29 7.08
C PRO A 95 -11.84 1.12 8.49
N VAL A 96 -11.06 0.48 9.37
CA VAL A 96 -11.37 0.41 10.79
C VAL A 96 -10.81 1.65 11.48
N GLN A 97 -11.69 2.61 11.77
CA GLN A 97 -11.34 3.86 12.45
C GLN A 97 -11.61 3.75 13.95
N PHE A 98 -10.70 4.28 14.75
CA PHE A 98 -10.83 4.38 16.20
C PHE A 98 -10.20 5.68 16.72
N GLY A 99 -10.33 5.95 18.02
CA GLY A 99 -9.87 7.23 18.57
C GLY A 99 -10.76 8.43 18.22
N VAL A 100 -10.29 9.63 18.55
CA VAL A 100 -11.05 10.88 18.39
C VAL A 100 -10.69 11.53 17.06
N ASN A 101 -11.69 11.86 16.25
CA ASN A 101 -11.54 12.50 14.94
C ASN A 101 -10.66 11.69 13.98
N ASP A 102 -10.81 10.36 13.96
CA ASP A 102 -10.10 9.44 13.06
C ASP A 102 -8.57 9.50 13.13
N LYS A 103 -8.03 10.02 14.24
CA LYS A 103 -6.58 10.09 14.45
C LYS A 103 -5.94 8.72 14.62
N GLU A 104 -6.72 7.70 14.97
CA GLU A 104 -6.24 6.34 15.12
C GLU A 104 -7.02 5.43 14.15
N SER A 105 -6.32 4.60 13.37
CA SER A 105 -6.99 3.70 12.43
C SER A 105 -6.08 2.55 12.08
N LEU A 106 -6.65 1.36 11.94
CA LEU A 106 -5.96 0.22 11.33
C LEU A 106 -5.99 0.31 9.79
N GLY A 107 -6.83 1.20 9.24
CA GLY A 107 -7.16 1.25 7.82
C GLY A 107 -7.94 0.02 7.36
N PRO A 108 -8.06 -0.19 6.04
CA PRO A 108 -8.61 -1.42 5.47
C PRO A 108 -7.69 -2.60 5.75
N LYS A 109 -8.25 -3.78 6.03
CA LYS A 109 -7.48 -5.00 6.33
C LYS A 109 -6.44 -5.33 5.26
N TYR A 110 -6.80 -5.17 3.98
CA TYR A 110 -5.86 -5.43 2.88
C TYR A 110 -4.61 -4.56 2.98
N SER A 111 -4.77 -3.30 3.39
CA SER A 111 -3.68 -2.32 3.45
C SER A 111 -2.79 -2.62 4.65
N PHE A 112 -3.41 -2.99 5.77
CA PHE A 112 -2.71 -3.44 6.96
C PHE A 112 -1.84 -4.66 6.67
N ILE A 113 -2.46 -5.74 6.17
CA ILE A 113 -1.76 -7.01 5.88
C ILE A 113 -0.67 -6.79 4.82
N GLY A 114 -0.96 -6.07 3.74
CA GLY A 114 0.05 -5.76 2.71
C GLY A 114 1.26 -5.02 3.27
N THR A 115 1.04 -4.07 4.18
CA THR A 115 2.13 -3.32 4.84
C THR A 115 2.95 -4.21 5.76
N GLU A 116 2.30 -5.07 6.56
CA GLU A 116 3.00 -6.00 7.45
C GLU A 116 3.81 -7.05 6.69
N LEU A 117 3.28 -7.57 5.58
CA LEU A 117 4.01 -8.47 4.70
C LEU A 117 5.23 -7.78 4.06
N ALA A 118 5.06 -6.55 3.56
CA ALA A 118 6.16 -5.79 2.98
C ALA A 118 7.33 -5.60 3.97
N LYS A 119 7.03 -5.22 5.23
CA LYS A 119 8.03 -5.07 6.30
C LYS A 119 8.84 -6.34 6.56
N ARG A 120 8.24 -7.52 6.35
CA ARG A 120 8.88 -8.82 6.59
C ARG A 120 9.65 -9.32 5.38
N ILE A 121 9.17 -9.04 4.18
CA ILE A 121 9.80 -9.47 2.91
C ILE A 121 11.01 -8.61 2.57
N ASP A 122 10.95 -7.30 2.78
CA ASP A 122 12.01 -6.34 2.44
C ASP A 122 13.40 -6.73 2.99
N PRO A 123 13.57 -7.08 4.28
CA PRO A 123 14.88 -7.45 4.82
C PRO A 123 15.38 -8.84 4.39
N MET A 124 14.61 -9.63 3.63
CA MET A 124 15.01 -10.99 3.23
C MET A 124 16.07 -11.03 2.12
N GLY A 125 16.41 -9.89 1.51
CA GLY A 125 17.51 -9.82 0.54
C GLY A 125 17.19 -10.34 -0.85
N PHE A 126 15.91 -10.37 -1.24
CA PHE A 126 15.51 -10.67 -2.62
C PHE A 126 16.12 -9.62 -3.58
N ALA A 127 16.55 -10.08 -4.76
CA ALA A 127 17.10 -9.21 -5.81
C ALA A 127 16.04 -8.26 -6.38
N THR A 128 14.79 -8.71 -6.45
CA THR A 128 13.62 -7.86 -6.74
C THR A 128 12.44 -8.31 -5.91
N VAL A 129 11.68 -7.34 -5.40
CA VAL A 129 10.41 -7.54 -4.72
C VAL A 129 9.40 -6.60 -5.35
N ARG A 130 8.24 -7.14 -5.74
CA ARG A 130 7.07 -6.36 -6.13
C ARG A 130 5.86 -6.96 -5.46
N ILE A 131 5.17 -6.15 -4.66
CA ILE A 131 3.89 -6.52 -4.09
C ILE A 131 2.86 -5.67 -4.82
N GLU A 132 1.96 -6.34 -5.55
CA GLU A 132 0.97 -5.66 -6.37
C GLU A 132 -0.41 -6.27 -6.18
N MET A 133 -1.42 -5.42 -6.31
CA MET A 133 -2.81 -5.82 -6.28
C MET A 133 -3.23 -6.16 -7.71
N ARG A 134 -3.67 -7.40 -7.95
CA ARG A 134 -4.17 -7.87 -9.24
C ARG A 134 -5.66 -8.18 -9.17
N PRO A 135 -6.43 -7.88 -10.23
CA PRO A 135 -7.80 -8.37 -10.32
C PRO A 135 -7.82 -9.90 -10.42
N VAL A 136 -8.84 -10.54 -9.84
CA VAL A 136 -9.10 -11.97 -9.92
C VAL A 136 -10.27 -12.18 -10.87
N GLY A 137 -9.97 -12.46 -12.14
CA GLY A 137 -10.99 -12.60 -13.18
C GLY A 137 -11.57 -11.27 -13.69
N GLU A 138 -12.41 -11.34 -14.70
CA GLU A 138 -12.93 -10.16 -15.43
C GLU A 138 -14.27 -9.64 -14.88
N ALA A 139 -15.02 -10.45 -14.12
CA ALA A 139 -16.47 -10.23 -13.95
C ALA A 139 -16.92 -9.68 -12.57
N ASN A 140 -16.11 -9.78 -11.52
CA ASN A 140 -16.58 -9.59 -10.13
C ASN A 140 -15.77 -8.57 -9.31
N GLY A 141 -14.79 -7.90 -9.93
CA GLY A 141 -14.00 -6.87 -9.24
C GLY A 141 -13.16 -7.39 -8.06
N TRP A 142 -13.02 -8.71 -7.94
CA TRP A 142 -12.20 -9.36 -6.94
C TRP A 142 -10.75 -8.96 -7.12
N LYS A 143 -10.03 -8.84 -6.01
CA LYS A 143 -8.64 -8.43 -6.02
C LYS A 143 -7.84 -9.36 -5.12
N LYS A 144 -6.62 -9.67 -5.55
CA LYS A 144 -5.64 -10.41 -4.77
C LYS A 144 -4.34 -9.64 -4.70
N TYR A 145 -3.64 -9.77 -3.59
CA TYR A 145 -2.26 -9.32 -3.48
C TYR A 145 -1.34 -10.41 -3.96
N VAL A 146 -0.39 -10.04 -4.80
CA VAL A 146 0.60 -10.94 -5.36
C VAL A 146 1.98 -10.41 -5.05
N ALA A 147 2.80 -11.23 -4.41
CA ALA A 147 4.23 -10.99 -4.28
C ALA A 147 4.96 -11.64 -5.46
N VAL A 148 5.61 -10.83 -6.27
CA VAL A 148 6.55 -11.26 -7.31
C VAL A 148 7.95 -11.00 -6.80
N VAL A 149 8.69 -12.07 -6.55
CA VAL A 149 10.06 -11.99 -6.02
C VAL A 149 11.04 -12.71 -6.93
N ARG A 150 12.28 -12.23 -6.95
CA ARG A 150 13.43 -12.94 -7.54
C ARG A 150 14.60 -12.93 -6.58
N TRP A 151 15.41 -13.97 -6.61
CA TRP A 151 16.62 -14.08 -5.80
C TRP A 151 17.83 -14.38 -6.69
N ALA A 152 19.03 -14.03 -6.20
CA ALA A 152 20.27 -14.33 -6.90
C ALA A 152 20.58 -15.83 -6.79
N VAL A 153 21.06 -16.43 -7.88
CA VAL A 153 21.62 -17.79 -7.88
C VAL A 153 23.14 -17.66 -8.02
N PRO A 154 23.95 -18.16 -7.04
CA PRO A 154 25.39 -17.88 -6.96
C PRO A 154 26.20 -18.16 -8.23
N ASP A 155 25.81 -19.16 -9.02
CA ASP A 155 26.53 -19.59 -10.23
C ASP A 155 25.81 -19.25 -11.54
N SER A 156 24.59 -18.70 -11.47
CA SER A 156 24.03 -18.08 -12.67
C SER A 156 24.81 -16.79 -12.86
N ALA A 157 25.62 -16.70 -13.93
CA ALA A 157 26.19 -15.43 -14.34
C ALA A 157 25.05 -14.41 -14.34
N ALA A 158 25.07 -13.50 -13.35
CA ALA A 158 23.95 -12.60 -13.15
C ALA A 158 23.70 -11.91 -14.48
N PRO A 159 22.45 -11.90 -15.01
CA PRO A 159 22.16 -10.99 -16.11
C PRO A 159 22.57 -9.62 -15.60
N ALA A 160 23.57 -9.02 -16.27
CA ALA A 160 24.16 -7.75 -15.85
C ALA A 160 23.04 -6.84 -15.40
N LYS A 161 23.17 -6.23 -14.19
CA LYS A 161 22.21 -5.24 -13.69
C LYS A 161 21.75 -4.43 -14.91
N PRO A 162 20.45 -4.34 -15.21
CA PRO A 162 20.02 -3.49 -16.30
C PRO A 162 20.67 -2.15 -15.99
N GLY A 163 21.57 -1.72 -16.89
CA GLY A 163 22.21 -0.43 -16.76
C GLY A 163 21.12 0.62 -16.52
N PRO A 164 21.46 1.79 -15.96
CA PRO A 164 20.47 2.86 -15.75
C PRO A 164 19.55 2.88 -16.95
N LYS A 165 18.24 2.68 -16.70
CA LYS A 165 17.26 2.62 -17.78
C LYS A 165 17.32 3.96 -18.48
N HIS A 166 18.15 4.05 -19.50
CA HIS A 166 17.94 4.97 -20.60
C HIS A 166 16.50 4.62 -20.98
N GLY A 167 15.56 5.57 -20.83
CA GLY A 167 14.20 5.32 -21.30
C GLY A 167 14.25 4.88 -22.77
N ASN A 168 13.12 4.63 -23.41
CA ASN A 168 13.08 4.46 -24.87
C ASN A 168 13.57 5.70 -25.66
N LEU A 169 14.26 6.64 -25.02
CA LEU A 169 14.94 7.78 -25.59
C LEU A 169 16.18 7.30 -26.34
N VAL A 170 16.05 7.26 -27.67
CA VAL A 170 17.20 7.21 -28.56
C VAL A 170 18.01 8.50 -28.32
N VAL A 171 19.13 8.38 -27.60
CA VAL A 171 19.96 9.52 -27.18
C VAL A 171 20.83 10.10 -28.29
N GLN A 172 20.97 9.41 -29.43
CA GLN A 172 21.77 9.85 -30.57
C GLN A 172 21.14 9.41 -31.89
N CYS A 173 21.21 10.27 -32.90
CA CYS A 173 20.73 10.00 -34.24
C CYS A 173 21.56 8.86 -34.86
N GLY A 174 20.90 7.77 -35.24
CA GLY A 174 21.55 6.60 -35.85
C GLY A 174 22.21 6.83 -37.22
N VAL A 175 22.21 8.06 -37.73
CA VAL A 175 22.86 8.45 -39.00
C VAL A 175 24.17 9.18 -38.74
N CYS A 176 24.14 10.32 -38.02
CA CYS A 176 25.35 11.10 -37.74
C CYS A 176 26.03 10.76 -36.41
N MET A 177 25.31 10.13 -35.47
CA MET A 177 25.76 9.87 -34.10
C MET A 177 26.16 11.11 -33.27
N GLU A 178 25.96 12.31 -33.80
CA GLU A 178 26.37 13.58 -33.15
C GLU A 178 25.22 14.31 -32.45
N LYS A 179 23.98 14.17 -32.95
CA LYS A 179 22.82 14.97 -32.54
C LYS A 179 21.69 14.08 -32.04
N LEU A 180 20.82 14.62 -31.19
CA LEU A 180 19.59 13.93 -30.80
C LEU A 180 18.64 13.78 -32.00
N PRO A 181 17.94 12.64 -32.13
CA PRO A 181 16.84 12.51 -33.10
C PRO A 181 15.71 13.47 -32.72
N SER A 182 15.29 14.29 -33.68
CA SER A 182 14.27 15.32 -33.47
C SER A 182 13.20 15.34 -34.57
N SER A 183 13.35 14.51 -35.61
CA SER A 183 12.47 14.47 -36.78
C SER A 183 12.04 13.05 -37.10
N VAL A 184 10.74 12.85 -37.34
CA VAL A 184 10.16 11.59 -37.83
C VAL A 184 10.09 11.63 -39.35
N LEU A 185 10.55 10.56 -40.00
CA LEU A 185 10.43 10.37 -41.45
C LEU A 185 9.09 9.71 -41.79
N SER A 186 8.24 10.39 -42.56
CA SER A 186 6.96 9.87 -43.04
C SER A 186 7.13 9.20 -44.41
N PRO A 187 6.51 8.03 -44.66
CA PRO A 187 5.51 7.35 -43.83
C PRO A 187 6.07 6.34 -42.80
N CYS A 188 7.36 6.00 -42.85
CA CYS A 188 7.91 4.86 -42.10
C CYS A 188 8.01 5.03 -40.58
N GLY A 189 7.96 6.27 -40.07
CA GLY A 189 8.01 6.55 -38.63
C GLY A 189 9.40 6.55 -37.98
N HIS A 190 10.48 6.32 -38.73
CA HIS A 190 11.83 6.30 -38.15
C HIS A 190 12.32 7.70 -37.77
N LEU A 191 13.08 7.79 -36.67
CA LEU A 191 13.58 9.04 -36.10
C LEU A 191 15.04 9.33 -36.51
N VAL A 192 15.30 10.57 -36.92
CA VAL A 192 16.65 11.11 -37.19
C VAL A 192 16.76 12.56 -36.68
N CYS A 193 17.97 13.13 -36.63
CA CYS A 193 18.11 14.57 -36.37
C CYS A 193 17.63 15.39 -37.58
N GLN A 194 17.23 16.63 -37.36
CA GLN A 194 16.73 17.51 -38.43
C GLN A 194 17.68 17.63 -39.63
N THR A 195 18.99 17.78 -39.39
CA THR A 195 19.99 17.86 -40.47
C THR A 195 20.07 16.59 -41.31
N CYS A 196 19.89 15.42 -40.70
CA CYS A 196 19.86 14.15 -41.43
C CYS A 196 18.54 13.96 -42.18
N ALA A 197 17.42 14.43 -41.63
CA ALA A 197 16.13 14.37 -42.32
C ALA A 197 16.15 15.15 -43.65
N GLU A 198 16.78 16.32 -43.68
CA GLU A 198 16.90 17.16 -44.89
C GLU A 198 17.81 16.55 -45.97
N LYS A 199 18.79 15.72 -45.58
CA LYS A 199 19.79 15.13 -46.49
C LYS A 199 19.32 13.85 -47.18
N HIS A 200 18.28 13.19 -46.68
CA HIS A 200 17.89 11.85 -47.12
C HIS A 200 16.49 11.81 -47.73
N GLN A 201 16.41 11.54 -49.04
CA GLN A 201 15.13 11.32 -49.75
C GLN A 201 14.54 9.91 -49.53
N ARG A 202 15.31 9.00 -48.92
CA ARG A 202 14.90 7.64 -48.52
C ARG A 202 15.37 7.38 -47.10
N CYS A 203 14.56 6.70 -46.31
CA CYS A 203 14.88 6.37 -44.93
C CYS A 203 16.16 5.52 -44.86
N PRO A 204 17.19 5.91 -44.09
CA PRO A 204 18.44 5.16 -44.01
C PRO A 204 18.29 3.80 -43.32
N PHE A 205 17.18 3.58 -42.61
CA PHE A 205 16.90 2.33 -41.87
C PHE A 205 16.09 1.33 -42.70
N CYS A 206 14.97 1.75 -43.30
CA CYS A 206 14.07 0.87 -44.06
C CYS A 206 14.07 1.08 -45.57
N ARG A 207 14.80 2.09 -46.09
CA ARG A 207 14.92 2.46 -47.51
C ARG A 207 13.62 2.93 -48.20
N GLU A 208 12.54 3.08 -47.45
CA GLU A 208 11.28 3.67 -47.90
C GLU A 208 11.47 5.13 -48.33
N ARG A 209 10.74 5.58 -49.35
CA ARG A 209 10.81 6.98 -49.81
C ARG A 209 10.25 7.89 -48.73
N VAL A 210 10.97 8.99 -48.46
CA VAL A 210 10.54 9.99 -47.48
C VAL A 210 9.68 11.03 -48.20
N ASP A 211 8.41 11.12 -47.80
CA ASP A 211 7.48 12.10 -48.34
C ASP A 211 7.55 13.42 -47.56
N SER A 212 7.72 13.32 -46.24
CA SER A 212 7.91 14.47 -45.36
C SER A 212 8.71 14.09 -44.13
N ALA A 213 9.33 15.10 -43.50
CA ALA A 213 9.98 14.97 -42.21
C ALA A 213 9.38 15.96 -41.23
N GLN A 214 8.82 15.46 -40.12
CA GLN A 214 8.18 16.29 -39.11
C GLN A 214 9.03 16.37 -37.85
N VAL A 215 9.35 17.59 -37.42
CA VAL A 215 10.03 17.84 -36.14
C VAL A 215 9.07 17.50 -34.99
N VAL A 216 9.42 16.50 -34.18
CA VAL A 216 8.62 16.00 -33.04
C VAL A 216 8.99 16.68 -31.72
N PHE A 217 10.23 17.16 -31.61
CA PHE A 217 10.71 17.87 -30.42
C PHE A 217 11.40 19.15 -30.86
N LYS A 218 10.91 20.28 -30.37
CA LYS A 218 11.68 21.53 -30.37
C LYS A 218 12.56 21.50 -29.12
N PRO A 219 13.87 21.77 -29.24
CA PRO A 219 14.76 21.86 -28.08
C PRO A 219 14.35 22.97 -27.13
#